data_AF-A0A930E1B7-F1
#
_entry.id   AF-A0A930E1B7-F1
#
_cell.length_a   1.000
_cell.length_b   1.000
_cell.length_c   1.000
_cell.angle_alpha   90.00
_cell.angle_beta   90.00
_cell.angle_gamma   90.00
#
_symmetry.space_group_name_H-M   'P 1'
#
loop_
_entity.id
_entity.type
_entity.pdbx_description
1 polymer ?
#
loop_
_entity_poly.entity_id
_entity_poly.type
_entity_poly.pdbx_seq_one_letter_code
_entity_poly.pdbx_strand_id
1 'polypeptide(L)'
;MKKFDNEKYQILAKDLMGDIFYSETSNRNKIATIRQYAEVIVRKILDINPSKKMTIGANEISKKIDALNNSEFLKEALDNINQDGNKFTHTEYLEEVTSDEFDKIVDKLLDMLSFMLINYFETYEFGSRSDVLRSFSLLPPIVRYKVLIFLYNKYPNNIHVIDRLALAIVKAFDKEEAIRWIEAEKNNLINLDVMSDKVFNEIAENKGIDFAKLIRFNSPYKNMYELCIDKIMKIGNEIDSKGHLYIDFESALPYYKQYGIIDEDSEEIKEFNDIMVFLYLGRRTKLDNFIKLKEPYVTLNVITGDNNIDESI
;
A
#
# COMPACT_ATOMS: atom_id res chain seq x y z
N MET A 1 9.09 -10.97 8.65
CA MET A 1 10.33 -10.16 8.46
C MET A 1 10.92 -9.69 9.80
N LYS A 2 10.96 -10.57 10.80
CA LYS A 2 10.90 -10.16 12.22
C LYS A 2 12.24 -9.74 12.85
N LYS A 3 13.38 -10.02 12.22
CA LYS A 3 14.71 -9.71 12.79
C LYS A 3 15.49 -8.65 12.01
N PHE A 4 14.90 -8.09 10.95
CA PHE A 4 15.58 -7.08 10.15
C PHE A 4 15.57 -5.74 10.89
N ASP A 5 16.76 -5.18 11.09
CA ASP A 5 16.96 -3.94 11.81
C ASP A 5 16.98 -2.76 10.82
N ASN A 6 15.87 -2.01 10.75
CA ASN A 6 15.73 -0.86 9.85
C ASN A 6 16.77 0.23 10.15
N GLU A 7 17.20 0.40 11.41
CA GLU A 7 18.13 1.47 11.81
C GLU A 7 19.51 1.27 11.17
N LYS A 8 19.97 0.01 11.08
CA LYS A 8 21.25 -0.31 10.41
C LYS A 8 21.30 0.07 8.94
N TYR A 9 20.14 0.13 8.28
CA TYR A 9 20.03 0.49 6.88
C TYR A 9 19.62 1.96 6.66
N GLN A 10 19.38 2.73 7.71
CA GLN A 10 18.88 4.11 7.61
C GLN A 10 19.79 5.01 6.77
N ILE A 11 21.11 4.94 6.97
CA ILE A 11 22.08 5.75 6.22
C ILE A 11 22.08 5.32 4.75
N LEU A 12 22.26 4.02 4.49
CA LEU A 12 22.27 3.49 3.14
C LEU A 12 20.98 3.80 2.38
N ALA A 13 19.81 3.56 2.99
CA ALA A 13 18.52 3.85 2.37
C ALA A 13 18.34 5.35 2.08
N LYS A 14 18.82 6.24 2.97
CA LYS A 14 18.78 7.68 2.74
C LYS A 14 19.65 8.10 1.55
N ASP A 15 20.84 7.50 1.42
CA ASP A 15 21.76 7.80 0.31
C ASP A 15 21.16 7.28 -1.00
N LEU A 16 20.69 6.03 -1.04
CA LEU A 16 20.07 5.43 -2.22
C LEU A 16 18.81 6.21 -2.66
N MET A 17 17.91 6.55 -1.72
CA MET A 17 16.74 7.38 -2.03
C MET A 17 17.13 8.78 -2.52
N GLY A 18 18.18 9.35 -1.92
CA GLY A 18 18.84 10.57 -2.36
C GLY A 18 19.21 10.52 -3.83
N ASP A 19 19.97 9.50 -4.20
CA ASP A 19 20.49 9.33 -5.55
C ASP A 19 19.38 9.02 -6.55
N ILE A 20 18.40 8.19 -6.20
CA ILE A 20 17.29 7.81 -7.09
C ILE A 20 16.34 8.99 -7.34
N PHE A 21 15.87 9.66 -6.30
CA PHE A 21 14.72 10.58 -6.40
C PHE A 21 15.05 12.05 -6.18
N TYR A 22 16.18 12.38 -5.54
CA TYR A 22 16.47 13.75 -5.08
C TYR A 22 17.76 14.33 -5.64
N SER A 23 18.45 13.59 -6.52
CA SER A 23 19.69 14.02 -7.18
C SER A 23 19.45 14.32 -8.65
N GLU A 24 20.30 15.20 -9.20
CA GLU A 24 20.31 15.58 -10.63
C GLU A 24 21.13 14.59 -11.49
N THR A 25 21.33 13.35 -11.04
CA THR A 25 22.02 12.33 -11.84
C THR A 25 21.15 11.83 -12.99
N SER A 26 21.79 11.32 -14.05
CA SER A 26 21.08 10.72 -15.18
C SER A 26 20.20 9.54 -14.75
N ASN A 27 19.12 9.30 -15.49
CA ASN A 27 18.22 8.16 -15.27
C ASN A 27 18.98 6.82 -15.30
N ARG A 28 20.03 6.72 -16.11
CA ARG A 28 20.92 5.55 -16.13
C ARG A 28 21.56 5.27 -14.76
N ASN A 29 22.09 6.31 -14.12
CA ASN A 29 22.68 6.17 -12.78
C ASN A 29 21.61 5.88 -11.74
N LYS A 30 20.45 6.55 -11.82
CA LYS A 30 19.32 6.28 -10.92
C LYS A 30 18.87 4.82 -10.99
N ILE A 31 18.82 4.23 -12.19
CA ILE A 31 18.48 2.81 -12.40
C ILE A 31 19.53 1.87 -11.77
N ALA A 32 20.82 2.19 -11.92
CA ALA A 32 21.87 1.42 -11.25
C ALA A 32 21.68 1.43 -9.73
N THR A 33 21.31 2.59 -9.16
CA THR A 33 21.01 2.73 -7.73
C THR A 33 19.73 2.00 -7.32
N ILE A 34 18.68 1.96 -8.17
CA ILE A 34 17.46 1.18 -7.91
C ILE A 34 17.81 -0.31 -7.71
N ARG A 35 18.73 -0.87 -8.49
CA ARG A 35 19.16 -2.27 -8.31
C ARG A 35 19.76 -2.50 -6.91
N GLN A 36 20.58 -1.57 -6.44
CA GLN A 36 21.16 -1.64 -5.10
C GLN A 36 20.07 -1.52 -4.01
N TYR A 37 19.09 -0.63 -4.21
CA TYR A 37 17.97 -0.53 -3.28
C TYR A 37 17.06 -1.77 -3.30
N ALA A 38 16.86 -2.40 -4.46
CA ALA A 38 16.18 -3.69 -4.58
C ALA A 38 16.88 -4.79 -3.76
N GLU A 39 18.22 -4.77 -3.65
CA GLU A 39 18.94 -5.67 -2.75
C GLU A 39 18.57 -5.43 -1.28
N VAL A 40 18.42 -4.17 -0.86
CA VAL A 40 17.99 -3.83 0.50
C VAL A 40 16.59 -4.35 0.78
N ILE A 41 15.67 -4.24 -0.19
CA ILE A 41 14.31 -4.80 -0.07
C ILE A 41 14.35 -6.34 0.03
N VAL A 42 15.14 -7.03 -0.81
CA VAL A 42 15.28 -8.49 -0.72
C VAL A 42 15.87 -8.91 0.62
N ARG A 43 16.84 -8.16 1.15
CA ARG A 43 17.38 -8.39 2.50
C ARG A 43 16.32 -8.25 3.58
N LYS A 44 15.41 -7.26 3.46
CA LYS A 44 14.26 -7.09 4.37
C LYS A 44 13.32 -8.28 4.31
N ILE A 45 12.87 -8.64 3.11
CA ILE A 45 11.92 -9.73 2.86
C ILE A 45 12.45 -11.07 3.40
N LEU A 46 13.72 -11.37 3.11
CA LEU A 46 14.36 -12.65 3.48
C LEU A 46 15.04 -12.64 4.85
N ASP A 47 14.96 -11.53 5.59
CA ASP A 47 15.54 -11.35 6.93
C ASP A 47 17.05 -11.70 6.96
N ILE A 48 17.80 -11.17 5.99
CA ILE A 48 19.23 -11.49 5.80
C ILE A 48 20.09 -10.64 6.73
N ASN A 49 20.97 -11.31 7.49
CA ASN A 49 21.94 -10.64 8.35
C ASN A 49 22.78 -9.59 7.58
N PRO A 50 22.91 -8.34 8.09
CA PRO A 50 23.65 -7.28 7.42
C PRO A 50 25.10 -7.61 7.10
N SER A 51 25.77 -8.40 7.94
CA SER A 51 27.17 -8.79 7.74
C SER A 51 27.36 -9.84 6.64
N LYS A 52 26.28 -10.46 6.14
CA LYS A 52 26.36 -11.42 5.03
C LYS A 52 26.35 -10.70 3.70
N LYS A 53 27.28 -11.10 2.82
CA LYS A 53 27.22 -10.76 1.41
C LYS A 53 25.95 -11.37 0.80
N MET A 54 25.25 -10.58 0.00
CA MET A 54 24.07 -11.00 -0.74
C MET A 54 24.19 -10.42 -2.14
N THR A 55 23.74 -11.17 -3.13
CA THR A 55 23.68 -10.74 -4.53
C THR A 55 22.41 -11.30 -5.13
N ILE A 56 21.62 -10.45 -5.77
CA ILE A 56 20.40 -10.88 -6.46
C ILE A 56 20.78 -11.85 -7.59
N GLY A 57 20.02 -12.92 -7.78
CA GLY A 57 20.28 -13.96 -8.77
C GLY A 57 21.25 -15.07 -8.33
N ALA A 58 21.87 -14.96 -7.15
CA ALA A 58 22.62 -16.08 -6.58
C ALA A 58 21.67 -17.24 -6.22
N ASN A 59 22.04 -18.47 -6.58
CA ASN A 59 21.19 -19.67 -6.42
C ASN A 59 20.61 -19.83 -5.00
N GLU A 60 21.39 -19.52 -3.95
CA GLU A 60 20.90 -19.57 -2.56
C GLU A 60 19.76 -18.55 -2.31
N ILE A 61 19.90 -17.34 -2.86
CA ILE A 61 18.90 -16.28 -2.71
C ILE A 61 17.66 -16.61 -3.52
N SER A 62 17.82 -17.07 -4.77
CA SER A 62 16.69 -17.51 -5.60
C SER A 62 15.88 -18.60 -4.91
N LYS A 63 16.53 -19.64 -4.35
CA LYS A 63 15.83 -20.69 -3.60
C LYS A 63 15.06 -20.18 -2.37
N LYS A 64 15.56 -19.15 -1.69
CA LYS A 64 14.86 -18.54 -0.57
C LYS A 64 13.64 -17.74 -1.02
N ILE A 65 13.76 -17.04 -2.15
CA ILE A 65 12.62 -16.35 -2.78
C ILE A 65 11.57 -17.37 -3.23
N ASP A 66 11.98 -18.46 -3.87
CA ASP A 66 11.10 -19.56 -4.33
C ASP A 66 10.27 -20.16 -3.20
N ALA A 67 10.78 -20.14 -1.97
CA ALA A 67 10.11 -20.68 -0.80
C ALA A 67 9.10 -19.71 -0.16
N LEU A 68 9.01 -18.46 -0.62
CA LEU A 68 8.05 -17.49 -0.11
C LEU A 68 6.66 -17.75 -0.69
N ASN A 69 5.63 -17.46 0.10
CA ASN A 69 4.27 -17.37 -0.44
C ASN A 69 4.21 -16.22 -1.45
N ASN A 70 3.43 -16.43 -2.52
CA ASN A 70 3.25 -15.46 -3.60
C ASN A 70 4.56 -15.02 -4.27
N SER A 71 5.62 -15.85 -4.21
CA SER A 71 6.97 -15.52 -4.69
C SER A 71 7.01 -15.05 -6.14
N GLU A 72 6.08 -15.52 -6.97
CA GLU A 72 6.00 -15.16 -8.39
C GLU A 72 5.86 -13.65 -8.59
N PHE A 73 5.06 -12.99 -7.76
CA PHE A 73 4.88 -11.53 -7.80
C PHE A 73 6.20 -10.79 -7.54
N LEU A 74 6.98 -11.26 -6.56
CA LEU A 74 8.29 -10.67 -6.25
C LEU A 74 9.32 -10.97 -7.34
N LYS A 75 9.32 -12.19 -7.89
CA LYS A 75 10.24 -12.62 -8.94
C LYS A 75 10.06 -11.83 -10.21
N GLU A 76 8.82 -11.65 -10.66
CA GLU A 76 8.52 -10.86 -11.84
C GLU A 76 9.06 -9.44 -11.70
N ALA A 77 8.84 -8.79 -10.55
CA ALA A 77 9.39 -7.46 -10.28
C ALA A 77 10.92 -7.43 -10.30
N LEU A 78 11.57 -8.41 -9.66
CA LEU A 78 13.03 -8.54 -9.63
C LEU A 78 13.65 -8.81 -11.00
N ASP A 79 13.03 -9.69 -11.78
CA ASP A 79 13.52 -10.05 -13.12
C ASP A 79 13.42 -8.86 -14.06
N ASN A 80 12.33 -8.08 -14.00
CA ASN A 80 12.21 -6.83 -14.75
C ASN A 80 13.29 -5.81 -14.34
N ILE A 81 13.50 -5.58 -13.04
CA ILE A 81 14.56 -4.67 -12.55
C ILE A 81 15.95 -5.13 -13.01
N ASN A 82 16.21 -6.44 -13.03
CA ASN A 82 17.48 -6.98 -13.49
C ASN A 82 17.67 -6.85 -14.99
N GLN A 83 16.64 -7.17 -15.79
CA GLN A 83 16.68 -7.09 -17.25
C GLN A 83 16.87 -5.65 -17.71
N ASP A 84 16.01 -4.73 -17.24
CA ASP A 84 16.09 -3.31 -17.57
C ASP A 84 17.37 -2.70 -17.00
N GLY A 85 17.71 -3.04 -15.76
CA GLY A 85 18.94 -2.62 -15.11
C GLY A 85 20.18 -3.02 -15.91
N ASN A 86 20.25 -4.24 -16.44
CA ASN A 86 21.35 -4.68 -17.30
C ASN A 86 21.34 -3.92 -18.63
N LYS A 87 20.19 -3.87 -19.33
CA LYS A 87 20.03 -3.18 -20.61
C LYS A 87 20.57 -1.75 -20.56
N PHE A 88 20.20 -0.98 -19.54
CA PHE A 88 20.56 0.43 -19.46
C PHE A 88 21.95 0.69 -18.87
N THR A 89 22.55 -0.26 -18.15
CA THR A 89 23.89 -0.06 -17.55
C THR A 89 25.03 -0.64 -18.41
N HIS A 90 24.73 -1.49 -19.39
CA HIS A 90 25.73 -1.98 -20.33
C HIS A 90 26.13 -0.91 -21.36
N THR A 91 27.42 -0.90 -21.69
CA THR A 91 28.03 0.09 -22.61
C THR A 91 27.56 -0.02 -24.06
N GLU A 92 26.80 -1.07 -24.39
CA GLU A 92 26.17 -1.24 -25.70
C GLU A 92 24.93 -0.35 -25.89
N TYR A 93 24.28 0.05 -24.80
CA TYR A 93 23.17 0.99 -24.86
C TYR A 93 23.72 2.42 -24.83
N LEU A 94 23.71 3.09 -25.98
CA LEU A 94 24.36 4.40 -26.18
C LEU A 94 23.40 5.59 -26.00
N GLU A 95 22.10 5.34 -25.95
CA GLU A 95 21.07 6.38 -25.87
C GLU A 95 20.86 6.88 -24.43
N GLU A 96 20.19 8.04 -24.32
CA GLU A 96 19.74 8.56 -23.03
C GLU A 96 18.50 7.78 -22.57
N VAL A 97 18.48 7.40 -21.28
CA VAL A 97 17.33 6.71 -20.72
C VAL A 97 16.22 7.71 -20.44
N THR A 98 15.05 7.48 -21.03
CA THR A 98 13.90 8.37 -20.90
C THR A 98 13.27 8.32 -19.51
N SER A 99 12.47 9.33 -19.16
CA SER A 99 11.71 9.33 -17.91
C SER A 99 10.70 8.19 -17.86
N ASP A 100 10.03 7.86 -18.97
CA ASP A 100 9.07 6.75 -19.04
C ASP A 100 9.72 5.39 -18.76
N GLU A 101 10.95 5.18 -19.25
CA GLU A 101 11.73 3.97 -18.95
C GLU A 101 12.14 3.91 -17.47
N PHE A 102 12.52 5.06 -16.90
CA PHE A 102 12.81 5.16 -15.47
C PHE A 102 11.57 4.85 -14.63
N ASP A 103 10.42 5.45 -14.96
CA ASP A 103 9.17 5.30 -14.22
C ASP A 103 8.65 3.85 -14.26
N LYS A 104 8.85 3.12 -15.37
CA LYS A 104 8.56 1.67 -15.44
C LYS A 104 9.37 0.87 -14.42
N ILE A 105 10.64 1.20 -14.23
CA ILE A 105 11.50 0.51 -13.25
C ILE A 105 11.11 0.90 -11.82
N VAL A 106 10.74 2.17 -11.60
CA VAL A 106 10.18 2.62 -10.32
C VAL A 106 8.88 1.87 -10.01
N ASP A 107 8.02 1.63 -10.99
CA ASP A 107 6.80 0.85 -10.81
C ASP A 107 7.08 -0.58 -10.31
N LYS A 108 8.11 -1.24 -10.86
CA LYS A 108 8.58 -2.55 -10.37
C LYS A 108 9.17 -2.50 -8.98
N LEU A 109 9.83 -1.40 -8.63
CA LEU A 109 10.25 -1.18 -7.24
C LEU A 109 9.05 -1.08 -6.29
N LEU A 110 7.97 -0.41 -6.71
CA LEU A 110 6.72 -0.33 -5.94
C LEU A 110 6.04 -1.70 -5.81
N ASP A 111 6.14 -2.58 -6.81
CA ASP A 111 5.70 -3.97 -6.69
C ASP A 111 6.46 -4.70 -5.57
N MET A 112 7.79 -4.60 -5.54
CA MET A 112 8.59 -5.20 -4.46
C MET A 112 8.23 -4.66 -3.07
N LEU A 113 7.93 -3.37 -2.96
CA LEU A 113 7.47 -2.75 -1.70
C LEU A 113 6.08 -3.27 -1.30
N SER A 114 5.18 -3.37 -2.26
CA SER A 114 3.80 -3.88 -2.08
C SER A 114 3.81 -5.34 -1.62
N PHE A 115 4.76 -6.15 -2.09
CA PHE A 115 4.90 -7.56 -1.71
C PHE A 115 5.03 -7.77 -0.20
N MET A 116 5.71 -6.87 0.53
CA MET A 116 5.82 -6.99 1.99
C MET A 116 4.45 -6.90 2.68
N LEU A 117 3.59 -6.00 2.20
CA LEU A 117 2.23 -5.83 2.71
C LEU A 117 1.30 -6.95 2.24
N ILE A 118 1.48 -7.45 1.00
CA ILE A 118 0.77 -8.64 0.52
C ILE A 118 1.05 -9.82 1.46
N ASN A 119 2.31 -10.12 1.76
CA ASN A 119 2.66 -11.20 2.68
C ASN A 119 2.15 -10.98 4.11
N TYR A 120 2.12 -9.72 4.56
CA TYR A 120 1.49 -9.38 5.83
C TYR A 120 0.00 -9.75 5.81
N PHE A 121 -0.76 -9.31 4.81
CA PHE A 121 -2.21 -9.52 4.74
C PHE A 121 -2.63 -10.96 4.40
N GLU A 122 -1.70 -11.74 3.86
CA GLU A 122 -1.84 -13.20 3.71
C GLU A 122 -1.72 -13.93 5.04
N THR A 123 -1.07 -13.32 6.03
CA THR A 123 -0.93 -13.84 7.39
C THR A 123 -2.03 -13.31 8.30
N TYR A 124 -2.35 -12.01 8.18
CA TYR A 124 -3.35 -11.32 8.97
C TYR A 124 -4.44 -10.78 8.05
N GLU A 125 -5.64 -11.35 8.10
CA GLU A 125 -6.71 -11.07 7.15
C GLU A 125 -6.98 -9.55 6.99
N PHE A 126 -6.97 -9.07 5.73
CA PHE A 126 -7.26 -7.67 5.45
C PHE A 126 -8.68 -7.30 5.91
N GLY A 127 -8.76 -6.27 6.76
CA GLY A 127 -10.02 -5.81 7.35
C GLY A 127 -10.32 -6.36 8.75
N SER A 128 -9.50 -7.28 9.26
CA SER A 128 -9.61 -7.77 10.63
C SER A 128 -9.39 -6.68 11.70
N ARG A 129 -8.66 -5.61 11.36
CA ARG A 129 -8.29 -4.52 12.27
C ARG A 129 -8.43 -3.14 11.64
N SER A 130 -9.17 -2.25 12.30
CA SER A 130 -9.47 -0.90 11.79
C SER A 130 -8.27 0.06 11.87
N ASP A 131 -7.40 -0.10 12.86
CA ASP A 131 -6.18 0.69 13.04
C ASP A 131 -5.11 0.38 11.97
N VAL A 132 -4.94 -0.90 11.63
CA VAL A 132 -4.12 -1.35 10.49
C VAL A 132 -4.65 -0.75 9.20
N LEU A 133 -5.96 -0.80 8.95
CA LEU A 133 -6.55 -0.18 7.75
C LEU A 133 -6.34 1.35 7.71
N ARG A 134 -6.42 2.02 8.86
CA ARG A 134 -6.16 3.45 8.98
C ARG A 134 -4.71 3.78 8.62
N SER A 135 -3.74 3.08 9.21
CA SER A 135 -2.32 3.32 8.93
C SER A 135 -1.93 2.90 7.51
N PHE A 136 -2.42 1.77 7.02
CA PHE A 136 -2.26 1.34 5.62
C PHE A 136 -2.75 2.39 4.64
N SER A 137 -3.84 3.10 4.97
CA SER A 137 -4.38 4.16 4.13
C SER A 137 -3.39 5.31 3.93
N LEU A 138 -2.41 5.51 4.82
CA LEU A 138 -1.40 6.57 4.72
C LEU A 138 -0.35 6.30 3.64
N LEU A 139 -0.29 5.10 3.08
CA LEU A 139 0.60 4.80 1.95
C LEU A 139 0.16 5.55 0.67
N PRO A 140 1.10 5.82 -0.25
CA PRO A 140 0.78 6.34 -1.56
C PRO A 140 -0.34 5.51 -2.24
N PRO A 141 -1.32 6.17 -2.88
CA PRO A 141 -2.44 5.47 -3.51
C PRO A 141 -2.03 4.32 -4.42
N ILE A 142 -0.97 4.49 -5.21
CA ILE A 142 -0.48 3.47 -6.14
C ILE A 142 0.02 2.19 -5.43
N VAL A 143 0.68 2.32 -4.27
CA VAL A 143 1.12 1.16 -3.47
C VAL A 143 -0.09 0.45 -2.88
N ARG A 144 -1.07 1.22 -2.36
CA ARG A 144 -2.32 0.66 -1.85
C ARG A 144 -3.06 -0.12 -2.94
N TYR A 145 -3.15 0.45 -4.14
CA TYR A 145 -3.77 -0.20 -5.29
C TYR A 145 -3.10 -1.54 -5.61
N LYS A 146 -1.76 -1.59 -5.72
CA LYS A 146 -1.00 -2.82 -6.02
C LYS A 146 -1.26 -3.93 -5.00
N VAL A 147 -1.30 -3.60 -3.71
CA VAL A 147 -1.65 -4.56 -2.64
C VAL A 147 -3.10 -5.01 -2.77
N LEU A 148 -4.04 -4.07 -2.92
CA LEU A 148 -5.47 -4.34 -2.91
C LEU A 148 -5.95 -5.11 -4.15
N ILE A 149 -5.40 -4.83 -5.34
CA ILE A 149 -5.75 -5.58 -6.55
C ILE A 149 -5.25 -7.02 -6.47
N PHE A 150 -4.06 -7.24 -5.89
CA PHE A 150 -3.56 -8.58 -5.60
C PHE A 150 -4.51 -9.34 -4.66
N LEU A 151 -4.87 -8.71 -3.54
CA LEU A 151 -5.78 -9.32 -2.56
C LEU A 151 -7.17 -9.55 -3.14
N TYR A 152 -7.68 -8.64 -3.98
CA TYR A 152 -8.99 -8.79 -4.64
C TYR A 152 -9.01 -10.01 -5.57
N ASN A 153 -7.98 -10.17 -6.39
CA ASN A 153 -7.88 -11.30 -7.31
C ASN A 153 -7.90 -12.66 -6.58
N LYS A 154 -7.44 -12.70 -5.33
CA LYS A 154 -7.41 -13.91 -4.51
C LYS A 154 -8.63 -14.07 -3.61
N TYR A 155 -9.16 -12.96 -3.10
CA TYR A 155 -10.27 -12.89 -2.15
C TYR A 155 -11.36 -11.94 -2.65
N PRO A 156 -12.02 -12.24 -3.78
CA PRO A 156 -12.92 -11.30 -4.47
C PRO A 156 -14.20 -10.97 -3.68
N ASN A 157 -14.48 -11.72 -2.61
CA ASN A 157 -15.65 -11.50 -1.75
C ASN A 157 -15.30 -10.76 -0.45
N ASN A 158 -14.02 -10.41 -0.21
CA ASN A 158 -13.64 -9.64 0.97
C ASN A 158 -14.10 -8.18 0.79
N ILE A 159 -15.16 -7.80 1.49
CA ILE A 159 -15.78 -6.47 1.37
C ILE A 159 -14.84 -5.33 1.78
N HIS A 160 -13.89 -5.58 2.69
CA HIS A 160 -12.92 -4.57 3.12
C HIS A 160 -11.88 -4.32 2.02
N VAL A 161 -11.45 -5.37 1.32
CA VAL A 161 -10.58 -5.26 0.15
C VAL A 161 -11.29 -4.48 -0.96
N ILE A 162 -12.53 -4.84 -1.29
CA ILE A 162 -13.33 -4.17 -2.33
C ILE A 162 -13.51 -2.68 -2.01
N ASP A 163 -13.95 -2.37 -0.79
CA ASP A 163 -14.18 -0.99 -0.36
C ASP A 163 -12.91 -0.13 -0.49
N ARG A 164 -11.78 -0.66 -0.03
CA ARG A 164 -10.50 0.06 -0.07
C ARG A 164 -9.92 0.11 -1.47
N LEU A 165 -10.14 -0.90 -2.31
CA LEU A 165 -9.68 -0.95 -3.69
C LEU A 165 -10.38 0.12 -4.53
N ALA A 166 -11.70 0.24 -4.44
CA ALA A 166 -12.46 1.29 -5.11
C ALA A 166 -11.86 2.69 -4.81
N LEU A 167 -11.59 2.97 -3.53
CA LEU A 167 -10.98 4.24 -3.10
C LEU A 167 -9.52 4.39 -3.54
N ALA A 168 -8.76 3.31 -3.63
CA ALA A 168 -7.38 3.33 -4.09
C ALA A 168 -7.30 3.63 -5.59
N ILE A 169 -8.18 3.04 -6.41
CA ILE A 169 -8.24 3.29 -7.86
C ILE A 169 -8.51 4.76 -8.15
N VAL A 170 -9.54 5.35 -7.52
CA VAL A 170 -9.84 6.79 -7.68
C VAL A 170 -8.64 7.67 -7.34
N LYS A 171 -7.92 7.33 -6.25
CA LYS A 171 -6.82 8.14 -5.74
C LYS A 171 -5.50 7.92 -6.50
N ALA A 172 -5.32 6.78 -7.16
CA ALA A 172 -4.10 6.42 -7.88
C ALA A 172 -4.17 6.77 -9.37
N PHE A 173 -5.37 6.68 -9.95
CA PHE A 173 -5.62 6.93 -11.36
C PHE A 173 -6.58 8.11 -11.47
N ASP A 174 -7.87 7.83 -11.65
CA ASP A 174 -8.92 8.84 -11.73
C ASP A 174 -10.29 8.23 -11.43
N LYS A 175 -11.31 9.09 -11.40
CA LYS A 175 -12.71 8.71 -11.16
C LYS A 175 -13.22 7.78 -12.26
N GLU A 176 -12.85 8.04 -13.51
CA GLU A 176 -13.29 7.29 -14.69
C GLU A 176 -12.80 5.83 -14.66
N GLU A 177 -11.54 5.59 -14.28
CA GLU A 177 -10.94 4.26 -14.13
C GLU A 177 -11.63 3.48 -13.00
N ALA A 178 -11.94 4.15 -11.88
CA ALA A 178 -12.68 3.51 -10.79
C ALA A 178 -14.11 3.13 -11.19
N ILE A 179 -14.78 3.96 -11.99
CA ILE A 179 -16.10 3.64 -12.56
C ILE A 179 -15.97 2.46 -13.52
N ARG A 180 -14.96 2.44 -14.41
CA ARG A 180 -14.71 1.32 -15.32
C ARG A 180 -14.54 0.01 -14.56
N TRP A 181 -13.75 0.01 -13.49
CA TRP A 181 -13.53 -1.16 -12.65
C TRP A 181 -14.82 -1.63 -11.97
N ILE A 182 -15.58 -0.72 -11.33
CA ILE A 182 -16.84 -1.07 -10.66
C ILE A 182 -17.89 -1.62 -11.63
N GLU A 183 -18.01 -1.06 -12.84
CA GLU A 183 -18.95 -1.57 -13.83
C GLU A 183 -18.54 -2.96 -14.36
N ALA A 184 -17.24 -3.22 -14.51
CA ALA A 184 -16.75 -4.55 -14.89
C ALA A 184 -17.06 -5.60 -13.81
N GLU A 185 -16.92 -5.25 -12.53
CA GLU A 185 -17.14 -6.16 -11.39
C GLU A 185 -18.60 -6.19 -10.90
N LYS A 186 -19.50 -5.42 -11.53
CA LYS A 186 -20.89 -5.22 -11.08
C LYS A 186 -21.64 -6.51 -10.76
N ASN A 187 -21.52 -7.52 -11.61
CA ASN A 187 -22.21 -8.80 -11.42
C ASN A 187 -21.78 -9.53 -10.14
N ASN A 188 -20.53 -9.34 -9.70
CA ASN A 188 -20.06 -9.84 -8.41
C ASN A 188 -20.60 -8.97 -7.27
N LEU A 189 -20.40 -7.65 -7.38
CA LEU A 189 -20.62 -6.70 -6.30
C LEU A 189 -22.09 -6.53 -5.89
N ILE A 190 -23.05 -6.70 -6.81
CA ILE A 190 -24.48 -6.65 -6.48
C ILE A 190 -24.94 -7.79 -5.56
N ASN A 191 -24.19 -8.89 -5.54
CA ASN A 191 -24.50 -10.09 -4.73
C ASN A 191 -23.79 -10.07 -3.37
N LEU A 192 -22.94 -9.09 -3.10
CA LEU A 192 -22.21 -8.95 -1.85
C LEU A 192 -22.91 -7.93 -0.94
N ASP A 193 -23.16 -8.35 0.31
CA ASP A 193 -23.67 -7.48 1.36
C ASP A 193 -22.64 -6.42 1.74
N VAL A 194 -23.11 -5.28 2.24
CA VAL A 194 -22.28 -4.18 2.74
C VAL A 194 -21.64 -4.52 4.09
N MET A 195 -22.21 -5.49 4.79
CA MET A 195 -21.73 -6.02 6.07
C MET A 195 -21.25 -7.45 5.92
N SER A 196 -20.00 -7.70 6.34
CA SER A 196 -19.43 -9.05 6.32
C SER A 196 -20.19 -9.99 7.25
N ASP A 197 -20.20 -11.28 6.91
CA ASP A 197 -20.85 -12.28 7.76
C ASP A 197 -20.19 -12.40 9.13
N LYS A 198 -18.88 -12.13 9.22
CA LYS A 198 -18.17 -12.07 10.50
C LYS A 198 -18.76 -11.01 11.43
N VAL A 199 -18.88 -9.77 10.94
CA VAL A 199 -19.47 -8.65 11.72
C VAL A 199 -20.93 -8.95 12.06
N PHE A 200 -21.68 -9.51 11.11
CA PHE A 200 -23.07 -9.92 11.36
C PHE A 200 -23.16 -10.95 12.48
N ASN A 201 -22.32 -11.99 12.45
CA ASN A 201 -22.31 -13.05 13.45
C ASN A 201 -21.87 -12.52 14.82
N GLU A 202 -20.84 -11.68 14.88
CA GLU A 202 -20.40 -11.06 16.13
C GLU A 202 -21.51 -10.19 16.76
N ILE A 203 -22.26 -9.43 15.96
CA ILE A 203 -23.41 -8.67 16.47
C ILE A 203 -24.54 -9.62 16.89
N ALA A 204 -24.80 -10.66 16.12
CA ALA A 204 -25.86 -11.63 16.43
C ALA A 204 -25.58 -12.38 17.74
N GLU A 205 -24.33 -12.74 18.00
CA GLU A 205 -23.88 -13.37 19.25
C GLU A 205 -23.97 -12.40 20.44
N ASN A 206 -23.52 -11.15 20.27
CA ASN A 206 -23.46 -10.18 21.37
C ASN A 206 -24.79 -9.48 21.67
N LYS A 207 -25.62 -9.23 20.65
CA LYS A 207 -26.81 -8.38 20.72
C LYS A 207 -28.09 -9.04 20.17
N GLY A 208 -28.00 -10.26 19.66
CA GLY A 208 -29.12 -11.04 19.12
C GLY A 208 -29.32 -10.90 17.60
N ILE A 209 -29.80 -11.98 16.98
CA ILE A 209 -29.94 -12.09 15.51
C ILE A 209 -30.87 -11.04 14.90
N ASP A 210 -31.95 -10.66 15.60
CA ASP A 210 -32.90 -9.67 15.09
C ASP A 210 -32.28 -8.27 15.06
N PHE A 211 -31.41 -7.96 16.02
CA PHE A 211 -30.67 -6.70 16.04
C PHE A 211 -29.62 -6.64 14.91
N ALA A 212 -28.91 -7.74 14.66
CA ALA A 212 -27.98 -7.84 13.53
C ALA A 212 -28.70 -7.65 12.19
N LYS A 213 -29.85 -8.31 12.00
CA LYS A 213 -30.71 -8.14 10.81
C LYS A 213 -31.21 -6.71 10.66
N LEU A 214 -31.61 -6.05 11.75
CA LEU A 214 -32.08 -4.67 11.72
C LEU A 214 -30.99 -3.72 11.25
N ILE A 215 -29.75 -3.87 11.74
CA ILE A 215 -28.61 -3.03 11.28
C ILE A 215 -28.36 -3.25 9.79
N ARG A 216 -28.28 -4.51 9.36
CA ARG A 216 -28.06 -4.86 7.94
C ARG A 216 -29.18 -4.30 7.05
N PHE A 217 -30.44 -4.45 7.47
CA PHE A 217 -31.61 -3.95 6.74
C PHE A 217 -31.67 -2.42 6.64
N ASN A 218 -31.21 -1.72 7.68
CA ASN A 218 -31.16 -0.25 7.72
C ASN A 218 -29.91 0.34 7.06
N SER A 219 -29.06 -0.47 6.43
CA SER A 219 -27.94 0.03 5.63
C SER A 219 -28.48 0.95 4.52
N PRO A 220 -27.88 2.14 4.31
CA PRO A 220 -28.29 3.04 3.24
C PRO A 220 -27.99 2.48 1.84
N TYR A 221 -27.22 1.40 1.75
CA TYR A 221 -26.85 0.72 0.51
C TYR A 221 -27.31 -0.74 0.56
N LYS A 222 -27.79 -1.27 -0.56
CA LYS A 222 -28.27 -2.65 -0.65
C LYS A 222 -27.15 -3.67 -0.83
N ASN A 223 -26.03 -3.25 -1.42
CA ASN A 223 -24.91 -4.11 -1.77
C ASN A 223 -23.62 -3.30 -1.95
N MET A 224 -22.51 -4.01 -2.14
CA MET A 224 -21.20 -3.39 -2.34
C MET A 224 -21.12 -2.51 -3.59
N TYR A 225 -21.85 -2.82 -4.66
CA TYR A 225 -21.89 -1.98 -5.86
C TYR A 225 -22.43 -0.58 -5.54
N GLU A 226 -23.59 -0.49 -4.87
CA GLU A 226 -24.19 0.80 -4.49
C GLU A 226 -23.30 1.59 -3.52
N LEU A 227 -22.67 0.92 -2.55
CA LEU A 227 -21.72 1.57 -1.63
C LEU A 227 -20.51 2.14 -2.38
N CYS A 228 -19.86 1.32 -3.19
CA CYS A 228 -18.61 1.69 -3.85
C CYS A 228 -18.81 2.79 -4.89
N ILE A 229 -19.88 2.74 -5.69
CA ILE A 229 -20.13 3.77 -6.70
C ILE A 229 -20.39 5.14 -6.05
N ASP A 230 -21.15 5.19 -4.96
CA ASP A 230 -21.39 6.42 -4.21
C ASP A 230 -20.09 6.98 -3.60
N LYS A 231 -19.25 6.11 -3.02
CA LYS A 231 -17.92 6.50 -2.51
C LYS A 231 -17.01 7.03 -3.60
N ILE A 232 -16.97 6.39 -4.76
CA ILE A 232 -16.17 6.83 -5.92
C ILE A 232 -16.62 8.22 -6.35
N MET A 233 -17.93 8.45 -6.47
CA MET A 233 -18.46 9.76 -6.86
C MET A 233 -18.12 10.84 -5.83
N LYS A 234 -18.31 10.56 -4.53
CA LYS A 234 -17.99 11.51 -3.46
C LYS A 234 -16.51 11.87 -3.42
N ILE A 235 -15.63 10.88 -3.40
CA ILE A 235 -14.18 11.10 -3.32
C ILE A 235 -13.62 11.68 -4.62
N GLY A 236 -14.11 11.23 -5.77
CA GLY A 236 -13.72 11.78 -7.06
C GLY A 236 -14.06 13.28 -7.15
N ASN A 237 -15.29 13.66 -6.80
CA ASN A 237 -15.69 15.07 -6.78
C ASN A 237 -14.89 15.90 -5.74
N GLU A 238 -14.52 15.31 -4.61
CA GLU A 238 -13.66 15.98 -3.63
C GLU A 238 -12.25 16.21 -4.20
N ILE A 239 -11.68 15.23 -4.89
CA ILE A 239 -10.37 15.37 -5.54
C ILE A 239 -10.44 16.40 -6.68
N ASP A 240 -11.50 16.40 -7.48
CA ASP A 240 -11.69 17.36 -8.56
C ASP A 240 -11.77 18.80 -8.03
N SER A 241 -12.36 18.99 -6.84
CA SER A 241 -12.56 20.32 -6.25
C SER A 241 -11.39 20.80 -5.38
N LYS A 242 -10.71 19.91 -4.67
CA LYS A 242 -9.68 20.26 -3.66
C LYS A 242 -8.28 19.73 -3.97
N GLY A 243 -8.15 18.84 -4.95
CA GLY A 243 -6.93 18.09 -5.22
C GLY A 243 -6.70 16.91 -4.27
N HIS A 244 -5.60 16.19 -4.48
CA HIS A 244 -5.21 15.06 -3.63
C HIS A 244 -4.57 15.53 -2.33
N LEU A 245 -4.89 14.83 -1.22
CA LEU A 245 -4.22 15.03 0.07
C LEU A 245 -2.72 14.65 -0.01
N TYR A 246 -2.42 13.54 -0.69
CA TYR A 246 -1.09 13.07 -1.05
C TYR A 246 -1.20 12.06 -2.19
N ILE A 247 -0.11 11.91 -2.96
CA ILE A 247 -0.02 10.99 -4.11
C ILE A 247 1.24 10.11 -4.08
N ASP A 248 2.28 10.57 -3.38
CA ASP A 248 3.60 9.93 -3.34
C ASP A 248 4.08 9.75 -1.89
N PHE A 249 5.21 9.06 -1.70
CA PHE A 249 5.75 8.79 -0.37
C PHE A 249 6.11 10.08 0.38
N GLU A 250 6.63 11.07 -0.35
CA GLU A 250 7.15 12.32 0.19
C GLU A 250 6.02 13.23 0.73
N SER A 251 4.88 13.26 0.04
CA SER A 251 3.66 13.97 0.46
C SER A 251 2.88 13.21 1.55
N ALA A 252 2.96 11.88 1.56
CA ALA A 252 2.35 11.04 2.60
C ALA A 252 3.13 11.02 3.92
N LEU A 253 4.46 11.20 3.86
CA LEU A 253 5.38 11.04 4.99
C LEU A 253 5.00 11.87 6.25
N PRO A 254 4.56 13.14 6.16
CA PRO A 254 4.16 13.89 7.35
C PRO A 254 2.97 13.28 8.08
N TYR A 255 1.96 12.82 7.32
CA TYR A 255 0.79 12.16 7.89
C TYR A 255 1.16 10.82 8.54
N TYR A 256 2.04 10.06 7.89
CA TYR A 256 2.57 8.82 8.46
C TYR A 256 3.31 9.07 9.78
N LYS A 257 4.20 10.07 9.84
CA LYS A 257 4.92 10.42 11.08
C LYS A 257 3.99 10.82 12.22
N GLN A 258 2.85 11.44 11.91
CA GLN A 258 1.91 11.92 12.92
C GLN A 258 0.91 10.84 13.37
N TYR A 259 0.43 9.99 12.45
CA TYR A 259 -0.72 9.11 12.70
C TYR A 259 -0.50 7.64 12.33
N GLY A 260 0.67 7.30 11.77
CA GLY A 260 0.91 6.00 11.15
C GLY A 260 1.42 4.91 12.09
N ILE A 261 2.06 5.27 13.20
CA ILE A 261 2.52 4.27 14.18
C ILE A 261 1.34 3.87 15.06
N ILE A 262 1.05 2.57 15.10
CA ILE A 262 0.02 2.00 15.97
C ILE A 262 0.66 1.67 17.33
N ASP A 263 0.11 2.23 18.40
CA ASP A 263 0.59 2.04 19.78
C ASP A 263 -0.04 0.78 20.40
N GLU A 264 0.45 -0.39 19.96
CA GLU A 264 0.08 -1.70 20.51
C GLU A 264 1.26 -2.67 20.42
N ASP A 265 1.44 -3.52 21.43
CA ASP A 265 2.61 -4.40 21.56
C ASP A 265 2.43 -5.82 20.98
N SER A 266 1.36 -6.07 20.24
CA SER A 266 1.10 -7.38 19.64
C SER A 266 2.10 -7.70 18.52
N GLU A 267 2.35 -8.99 18.28
CA GLU A 267 3.29 -9.43 17.25
C GLU A 267 2.86 -8.99 15.84
N GLU A 268 1.55 -8.99 15.58
CA GLU A 268 0.95 -8.47 14.36
C GLU A 268 1.30 -6.99 14.15
N ILE A 269 1.03 -6.14 15.15
CA ILE A 269 1.26 -4.69 15.06
C ILE A 269 2.75 -4.36 14.97
N LYS A 270 3.61 -5.10 15.68
CA LYS A 270 5.06 -4.97 15.54
C LYS A 270 5.52 -5.25 14.11
N GLU A 271 5.01 -6.32 13.50
CA GLU A 271 5.35 -6.65 12.11
C GLU A 271 4.81 -5.61 11.12
N PHE A 272 3.58 -5.13 11.30
CA PHE A 272 3.00 -4.09 10.47
C PHE A 272 3.77 -2.76 10.56
N ASN A 273 4.02 -2.27 11.78
CA ASN A 273 4.77 -1.04 12.01
C ASN A 273 6.19 -1.15 11.45
N ASP A 274 6.85 -2.30 11.60
CA ASP A 274 8.18 -2.55 11.06
C ASP A 274 8.22 -2.46 9.52
N ILE A 275 7.21 -3.01 8.83
CA ILE A 275 7.06 -2.86 7.37
C ILE A 275 6.84 -1.38 7.03
N MET A 276 5.90 -0.70 7.69
CA MET A 276 5.58 0.71 7.41
C MET A 276 6.80 1.62 7.62
N VAL A 277 7.58 1.41 8.68
CA VAL A 277 8.84 2.15 8.93
C VAL A 277 9.82 1.93 7.79
N PHE A 278 9.97 0.69 7.32
CA PHE A 278 10.84 0.38 6.19
C PHE A 278 10.38 1.05 4.88
N LEU A 279 9.08 1.08 4.60
CA LEU A 279 8.54 1.71 3.38
C LEU A 279 8.85 3.22 3.29
N TYR A 280 8.90 3.90 4.43
CA TYR A 280 9.26 5.33 4.52
C TYR A 280 10.76 5.57 4.77
N LEU A 281 11.57 4.52 4.85
CA LEU A 281 13.01 4.63 5.14
C LEU A 281 13.74 5.44 4.06
N GLY A 282 14.51 6.43 4.48
CA GLY A 282 15.28 7.30 3.57
C GLY A 282 14.47 8.37 2.81
N ARG A 283 13.13 8.39 2.93
CA ARG A 283 12.26 9.37 2.26
C ARG A 283 12.39 10.77 2.88
N ARG A 284 12.23 11.81 2.06
CA ARG A 284 12.26 13.23 2.50
C ARG A 284 10.87 13.85 2.46
N THR A 285 10.59 14.76 3.39
CA THR A 285 9.34 15.53 3.38
C THR A 285 9.38 16.59 2.29
N LYS A 286 8.33 16.69 1.47
CA LYS A 286 8.09 17.89 0.65
C LYS A 286 7.63 19.03 1.57
N LEU A 287 8.55 19.93 1.95
CA LEU A 287 8.30 20.98 2.94
C LEU A 287 7.19 21.95 2.52
N ASP A 288 7.07 22.24 1.23
CA ASP A 288 6.18 23.29 0.70
C ASP A 288 4.69 22.98 0.82
N ASN A 289 4.30 21.70 0.89
CA ASN A 289 2.90 21.28 0.99
C ASN A 289 2.42 21.18 2.45
N PHE A 290 3.27 20.75 3.39
CA PHE A 290 2.85 20.52 4.77
C PHE A 290 2.49 21.81 5.52
N ILE A 291 3.13 22.94 5.18
CA ILE A 291 2.87 24.23 5.82
C ILE A 291 1.50 24.81 5.42
N LYS A 292 1.00 24.50 4.22
CA LYS A 292 -0.34 24.94 3.75
C LYS A 292 -1.50 24.15 4.37
N LEU A 293 -1.24 22.97 4.91
CA LEU A 293 -2.25 22.01 5.38
C LEU A 293 -2.47 22.03 6.91
N LYS A 294 -1.98 23.06 7.63
CA LYS A 294 -2.23 23.25 9.07
C LYS A 294 -3.68 23.59 9.43
N GLU A 295 -4.59 23.68 8.46
CA GLU A 295 -6.04 23.66 8.73
C GLU A 295 -6.51 22.20 8.83
N PRO A 296 -7.26 21.83 9.89
CA PRO A 296 -7.46 20.44 10.27
C PRO A 296 -8.38 19.73 9.28
N TYR A 297 -7.82 18.90 8.40
CA TYR A 297 -8.60 18.00 7.54
C TYR A 297 -8.39 16.55 7.95
N VAL A 298 -9.05 16.18 9.03
CA VAL A 298 -9.31 14.79 9.38
C VAL A 298 -10.64 14.40 8.72
N THR A 299 -10.60 13.94 7.47
CA THR A 299 -11.61 12.98 7.00
C THR A 299 -11.01 11.58 7.16
N LEU A 300 -10.88 11.20 8.43
CA LEU A 300 -10.84 9.79 8.81
C LEU A 300 -12.16 9.18 8.31
N ASN A 301 -12.07 8.22 7.40
CA ASN A 301 -13.20 7.38 7.01
C ASN A 301 -13.70 6.60 8.23
N VAL A 302 -14.50 7.26 9.07
CA VAL A 302 -15.41 6.65 10.02
C VAL A 302 -16.71 6.49 9.25
N ILE A 303 -16.89 5.32 8.64
CA ILE A 303 -18.23 4.84 8.31
C ILE A 303 -18.58 3.83 9.39
N THR A 304 -19.29 4.39 10.37
CA THR A 304 -20.19 3.78 11.36
C THR A 304 -19.64 2.73 12.32
N GLY A 305 -19.56 3.13 13.59
CA GLY A 305 -19.48 2.26 14.74
C GLY A 305 -19.01 2.98 16.01
N ASP A 306 -19.66 4.09 16.38
CA ASP A 306 -19.86 4.59 17.76
C ASP A 306 -20.05 6.12 17.77
N ASN A 307 -21.31 6.54 17.81
CA ASN A 307 -21.66 7.83 18.40
C ASN A 307 -21.87 7.58 19.88
N ASN A 308 -20.86 7.89 20.70
CA ASN A 308 -21.01 8.38 22.07
C ASN A 308 -19.62 8.56 22.69
N ILE A 309 -18.95 9.69 22.44
CA ILE A 309 -18.17 10.37 23.48
C ILE A 309 -18.36 11.88 23.26
N ASP A 310 -19.05 12.46 24.25
CA ASP A 310 -19.17 13.87 24.55
C ASP A 310 -17.82 14.41 25.10
N GLU A 311 -17.72 15.73 25.20
CA GLU A 311 -16.71 16.51 25.94
C GLU A 311 -15.47 17.01 25.17
N SER A 312 -15.63 18.27 24.73
CA SER A 312 -14.75 19.41 25.03
C SER A 312 -13.22 19.25 25.02
N ILE A 313 -12.62 20.16 24.22
CA ILE A 313 -11.20 20.59 24.12
C ILE A 313 -10.38 19.85 23.06
#